data_AF-A0AAU8GB83-F1
#
_entry.id   AF-A0AAU8GB83-F1
#
_cell.length_a   1.000
_cell.length_b   1.000
_cell.length_c   1.000
_cell.angle_alpha   90.00
_cell.angle_beta   90.00
_cell.angle_gamma   90.00
#
_symmetry.space_group_name_H-M   'P 1'
#
loop_
_entity.id
_entity.type
_entity.pdbx_description
1 polymer ?
#
loop_
_entity_poly.entity_id
_entity_poly.type
_entity_poly.pdbx_seq_one_letter_code
_entity_poly.pdbx_strand_id
1 'polypeptide(L)'
;MRSFKSNRTPIPKQADAFGNGYDHLSGNWLTFYSIASKFSHKAKPDERDDLLHDIIITLADVERNNGHHPFTEAAMYRIASRTQALYWRKRYRIDNGLTCGDCSKAQRQKCKENWLFSACPKAVKLESLNKPVIDDEGNTTELGDLIADDRALDLDAWLDANTFLLQCPDRLIAIAEKRRDGLPLDETERRYINRFRKREQKKLFSDVPFSPVFATNTVGASAMPANCG
;
A
#
# COMPACT_ATOMS: atom_id res chain seq x y z
N MET A 1 -36.10 -42.85 30.10
CA MET A 1 -35.19 -42.23 29.12
C MET A 1 -35.98 -41.93 27.85
N ARG A 2 -36.20 -40.65 27.51
CA ARG A 2 -36.94 -40.26 26.31
C ARG A 2 -35.97 -40.16 25.13
N SER A 3 -36.26 -40.91 24.07
CA SER A 3 -35.47 -40.94 22.82
C SER A 3 -35.72 -39.67 22.02
N PHE A 4 -34.68 -38.85 21.82
CA PHE A 4 -34.72 -37.70 20.93
C PHE A 4 -34.55 -38.21 19.48
N LYS A 5 -35.64 -38.17 18.71
CA LYS A 5 -35.58 -38.40 17.26
C LYS A 5 -34.86 -37.23 16.60
N SER A 6 -33.74 -37.49 15.94
CA SER A 6 -33.05 -36.52 15.10
C SER A 6 -33.84 -36.29 13.81
N ASN A 7 -34.44 -35.11 13.68
CA ASN A 7 -34.95 -34.64 12.39
C ASN A 7 -33.75 -34.27 11.52
N ARG A 8 -33.38 -35.16 10.58
CA ARG A 8 -32.46 -34.82 9.49
C ARG A 8 -33.24 -34.01 8.46
N THR A 9 -33.09 -32.68 8.49
CA THR A 9 -33.47 -31.83 7.35
C THR A 9 -32.67 -32.28 6.12
N PRO A 10 -33.30 -32.50 4.96
CA PRO A 10 -32.56 -32.79 3.74
C PRO A 10 -31.68 -31.58 3.41
N ILE A 11 -30.37 -31.78 3.41
CA ILE A 11 -29.43 -30.82 2.84
C ILE A 11 -29.81 -30.70 1.36
N PRO A 12 -30.11 -29.49 0.84
CA PRO A 12 -30.40 -29.32 -0.57
C PRO A 12 -29.23 -29.87 -1.38
N LYS A 13 -29.52 -30.84 -2.24
CA LYS A 13 -28.52 -31.38 -3.18
C LYS A 13 -28.01 -30.22 -4.02
N GLN A 14 -26.69 -30.01 -4.03
CA GLN A 14 -26.04 -29.16 -5.03
C GLN A 14 -26.45 -29.67 -6.42
N ALA A 15 -26.86 -28.76 -7.30
CA ALA A 15 -27.23 -29.10 -8.67
C ALA A 15 -26.08 -29.82 -9.38
N ASP A 16 -26.42 -30.73 -10.28
CA ASP A 16 -25.48 -31.57 -11.03
C ASP A 16 -24.35 -30.74 -11.67
N ALA A 17 -23.10 -31.02 -11.27
CA ALA A 17 -21.89 -30.29 -11.64
C ALA A 17 -21.36 -30.64 -13.05
N PHE A 18 -22.25 -30.93 -14.01
CA PHE A 18 -21.88 -31.32 -15.38
C PHE A 18 -22.02 -30.17 -16.40
N GLY A 19 -22.53 -29.01 -15.99
CA GLY A 19 -22.52 -27.79 -16.80
C GLY A 19 -21.26 -26.96 -16.53
N ASN A 20 -20.78 -26.24 -17.54
CA ASN A 20 -19.65 -25.31 -17.40
C ASN A 20 -19.99 -24.06 -16.55
N GLY A 21 -21.21 -23.96 -16.03
CA GLY A 21 -21.71 -22.84 -15.23
C GLY A 21 -22.24 -21.65 -16.04
N TYR A 22 -22.06 -21.64 -17.36
CA TYR A 22 -22.38 -20.51 -18.25
C TYR A 22 -23.57 -20.75 -19.18
N ASP A 23 -24.24 -21.91 -19.08
CA ASP A 23 -25.35 -22.29 -19.96
C ASP A 23 -26.57 -21.36 -19.87
N HIS A 24 -26.65 -20.54 -18.82
CA HIS A 24 -27.72 -19.55 -18.61
C HIS A 24 -27.42 -18.18 -19.23
N LEU A 25 -26.22 -17.96 -19.78
CA LEU A 25 -25.85 -16.67 -20.38
C LEU A 25 -26.60 -16.46 -21.70
N SER A 26 -27.11 -15.24 -21.90
CA SER A 26 -27.81 -14.84 -23.11
C SER A 26 -27.38 -13.45 -23.59
N GLY A 27 -27.69 -13.14 -24.85
CA GLY A 27 -27.35 -11.84 -25.45
C GLY A 27 -25.84 -11.58 -25.47
N ASN A 28 -25.44 -10.33 -25.16
CA ASN A 28 -24.05 -9.89 -25.20
C ASN A 28 -23.15 -10.71 -24.26
N TRP A 29 -23.66 -11.13 -23.10
CA TRP A 29 -22.87 -11.94 -22.16
C TRP A 29 -22.44 -13.29 -22.73
N LEU A 30 -23.30 -13.94 -23.52
CA LEU A 30 -22.95 -15.18 -24.23
C LEU A 30 -21.86 -14.92 -25.28
N THR A 31 -21.93 -13.78 -25.98
CA THR A 31 -20.89 -13.40 -26.95
C THR A 31 -19.55 -13.15 -26.23
N PHE A 32 -19.55 -12.42 -25.12
CA PHE A 32 -18.35 -12.15 -24.33
C PHE A 32 -17.74 -13.43 -23.79
N TYR A 33 -18.55 -14.34 -23.26
CA TYR A 33 -18.11 -15.65 -22.80
C TYR A 33 -17.48 -16.48 -23.92
N SER A 34 -18.11 -16.53 -25.11
CA SER A 34 -17.57 -17.29 -26.25
C SER A 34 -16.22 -16.76 -26.74
N ILE A 35 -15.95 -15.47 -26.57
CA ILE A 35 -14.65 -14.87 -26.86
C ILE A 35 -13.68 -15.15 -25.71
N ALA A 36 -14.06 -14.90 -24.46
CA ALA A 36 -13.22 -15.08 -23.29
C ALA A 36 -12.73 -16.53 -23.12
N SER A 37 -13.60 -17.51 -23.35
CA SER A 37 -13.25 -18.94 -23.32
C SER A 37 -12.14 -19.33 -24.30
N LYS A 38 -11.99 -18.61 -25.43
CA LYS A 38 -10.87 -18.80 -26.38
C LYS A 38 -9.53 -18.27 -25.85
N PHE A 39 -9.51 -17.53 -24.75
CA PHE A 39 -8.30 -16.98 -24.14
C PHE A 39 -8.00 -17.56 -22.75
N SER A 40 -9.00 -18.04 -22.01
CA SER A 40 -8.86 -18.51 -20.62
C SER A 40 -7.74 -19.53 -20.44
N HIS A 41 -7.62 -20.50 -21.36
CA HIS A 41 -6.58 -21.53 -21.33
C HIS A 41 -5.14 -21.01 -21.42
N LYS A 42 -4.96 -19.73 -21.78
CA LYS A 42 -3.65 -19.06 -21.87
C LYS A 42 -3.20 -18.42 -20.55
N ALA A 43 -3.99 -18.51 -19.49
CA ALA A 43 -3.56 -18.21 -18.11
C ALA A 43 -2.92 -19.43 -17.44
N LYS A 44 -2.37 -19.25 -16.23
CA LYS A 44 -2.01 -20.38 -15.36
C LYS A 44 -3.24 -21.26 -15.12
N PRO A 45 -3.08 -22.59 -14.97
CA PRO A 45 -4.21 -23.52 -14.79
C PRO A 45 -5.21 -23.09 -13.72
N ASP A 46 -4.71 -22.62 -12.58
CA ASP A 46 -5.53 -22.23 -11.42
C ASP A 46 -6.20 -20.85 -11.57
N GLU A 47 -5.80 -20.05 -12.56
CA GLU A 47 -6.27 -18.67 -12.80
C GLU A 47 -7.00 -18.56 -14.16
N ARG A 48 -7.38 -19.68 -14.78
CA ARG A 48 -8.10 -19.69 -16.07
C ARG A 48 -9.45 -19.01 -15.97
N ASP A 49 -10.17 -19.26 -14.88
CA ASP A 49 -11.47 -18.66 -14.63
C ASP A 49 -11.34 -17.18 -14.31
N ASP A 50 -10.29 -16.76 -13.60
CA ASP A 50 -9.99 -15.35 -13.35
C ASP A 50 -9.76 -14.59 -14.65
N LEU A 51 -8.91 -15.11 -15.55
CA LEU A 51 -8.69 -14.49 -16.86
C LEU A 51 -9.97 -14.46 -17.70
N LEU A 52 -10.79 -15.53 -17.64
CA LEU A 52 -12.07 -15.57 -18.33
C LEU A 52 -12.98 -14.44 -17.86
N HIS A 53 -13.15 -14.30 -16.54
CA HIS A 53 -14.00 -13.28 -15.94
C HIS A 53 -13.45 -11.86 -16.17
N ASP A 54 -12.13 -11.66 -16.08
CA ASP A 54 -11.47 -10.39 -16.39
C ASP A 54 -11.78 -9.95 -17.83
N ILE A 55 -11.73 -10.88 -18.80
CA ILE A 55 -12.08 -10.57 -20.19
C ILE A 55 -13.55 -10.21 -20.31
N ILE A 56 -14.46 -10.98 -19.69
CA ILE A 56 -15.90 -10.69 -19.75
C ILE A 56 -16.22 -9.31 -19.18
N ILE A 57 -15.69 -8.98 -18.00
CA ILE A 57 -15.91 -7.68 -17.33
C ILE A 57 -15.32 -6.55 -18.17
N THR A 58 -14.10 -6.71 -18.69
CA THR A 58 -13.47 -5.67 -19.52
C THR A 58 -14.23 -5.42 -20.82
N LEU A 59 -14.82 -6.46 -21.44
CA LEU A 59 -15.69 -6.29 -22.62
C LEU A 59 -16.98 -5.55 -22.26
N ALA A 60 -17.64 -5.92 -21.16
CA ALA A 60 -18.87 -5.26 -20.70
C ALA A 60 -18.65 -3.79 -20.35
N ASP A 61 -17.54 -3.46 -19.68
CA ASP A 61 -17.18 -2.08 -19.34
C ASP A 61 -16.84 -1.26 -20.58
N VAL A 62 -16.13 -1.84 -21.56
CA VAL A 62 -15.85 -1.15 -22.82
C VAL A 62 -17.15 -0.94 -23.61
N GLU A 63 -18.02 -1.94 -23.70
CA GLU A 63 -19.31 -1.80 -24.38
C GLU A 63 -20.15 -0.68 -23.77
N ARG A 64 -20.28 -0.65 -22.44
CA ARG A 64 -21.01 0.40 -21.70
C ARG A 64 -20.47 1.79 -22.01
N ASN A 65 -19.17 1.92 -22.24
CA ASN A 65 -18.49 3.18 -22.51
C ASN A 65 -18.27 3.47 -24.01
N ASN A 66 -18.72 2.59 -24.92
CA ASN A 66 -18.47 2.70 -26.37
C ASN A 66 -19.41 3.70 -27.08
N GLY A 67 -20.32 4.34 -26.34
CA GLY A 67 -21.32 5.25 -26.89
C GLY A 67 -22.26 4.54 -27.88
N HIS A 68 -22.60 5.19 -28.99
CA HIS A 68 -23.47 4.64 -30.04
C HIS A 68 -22.72 3.84 -31.11
N HIS A 69 -21.42 3.58 -30.92
CA HIS A 69 -20.65 2.82 -31.90
C HIS A 69 -20.93 1.32 -31.77
N PRO A 70 -21.00 0.59 -32.89
CA PRO A 70 -21.17 -0.86 -32.85
C PRO A 70 -19.96 -1.51 -32.18
N PHE A 71 -20.20 -2.39 -31.22
CA PHE A 71 -19.13 -3.15 -30.58
C PHE A 71 -18.83 -4.41 -31.39
N THR A 72 -17.86 -4.29 -32.30
CA THR A 72 -17.53 -5.37 -33.25
C THR A 72 -16.76 -6.52 -32.59
N GLU A 73 -16.95 -7.75 -33.08
CA GLU A 73 -16.22 -8.94 -32.60
C GLU A 73 -14.70 -8.75 -32.70
N ALA A 74 -14.21 -8.09 -33.76
CA ALA A 74 -12.79 -7.78 -33.94
C ALA A 74 -12.25 -6.86 -32.82
N ALA A 75 -13.04 -5.89 -32.35
CA ALA A 75 -12.69 -5.07 -31.20
C ALA A 75 -12.65 -5.92 -29.92
N MET A 76 -13.62 -6.81 -29.74
CA MET A 76 -13.65 -7.73 -28.60
C MET A 76 -12.41 -8.63 -28.55
N TYR A 77 -11.98 -9.24 -29.68
CA TYR A 77 -10.73 -10.01 -29.72
C TYR A 77 -9.49 -9.18 -29.37
N ARG A 78 -9.44 -7.91 -29.81
CA ARG A 78 -8.32 -7.01 -29.47
C ARG A 78 -8.28 -6.72 -27.97
N ILE A 79 -9.44 -6.49 -27.37
CA ILE A 79 -9.58 -6.26 -25.92
C ILE A 79 -9.19 -7.53 -25.17
N ALA A 80 -9.73 -8.70 -25.53
CA ALA A 80 -9.38 -9.98 -24.92
C ALA A 80 -7.87 -10.27 -24.97
N SER A 81 -7.24 -10.06 -26.14
CA SER A 81 -5.79 -10.18 -26.32
C SER A 81 -5.01 -9.19 -25.44
N ARG A 82 -5.50 -7.96 -25.31
CA ARG A 82 -4.89 -6.95 -24.44
C ARG A 82 -5.03 -7.31 -22.96
N THR A 83 -6.19 -7.76 -22.52
CA THR A 83 -6.45 -8.21 -21.14
C THR A 83 -5.54 -9.40 -20.80
N GLN A 84 -5.42 -10.38 -21.70
CA GLN A 84 -4.47 -11.48 -21.56
C GLN A 84 -3.01 -11.00 -21.41
N ALA A 85 -2.58 -10.02 -22.21
CA ALA A 85 -1.24 -9.45 -22.09
C ALA A 85 -1.04 -8.69 -20.77
N LEU A 86 -2.08 -8.03 -20.24
CA LEU A 86 -2.05 -7.37 -18.94
C LEU A 86 -1.98 -8.38 -17.79
N TYR A 87 -2.72 -9.49 -17.88
CA TYR A 87 -2.64 -10.62 -16.95
C TYR A 87 -1.18 -11.11 -16.83
N TRP A 88 -0.52 -11.42 -17.94
CA TRP A 88 0.87 -11.88 -17.92
C TRP A 88 1.85 -10.82 -17.41
N ARG A 89 1.61 -9.53 -17.67
CA ARG A 89 2.43 -8.45 -17.08
C ARG A 89 2.26 -8.36 -15.56
N LYS A 90 1.03 -8.45 -15.06
CA LYS A 90 0.75 -8.47 -13.60
C LYS A 90 1.43 -9.67 -12.96
N ARG A 91 1.31 -10.85 -13.58
CA ARG A 91 1.94 -12.07 -13.10
C ARG A 91 3.47 -11.98 -13.11
N TYR A 92 4.06 -11.48 -14.19
CA TYR A 92 5.50 -11.31 -14.29
C TYR A 92 6.04 -10.36 -13.21
N ARG A 93 5.29 -9.30 -12.87
CA ARG A 93 5.63 -8.40 -11.76
C ARG A 93 5.62 -9.12 -10.40
N ILE A 94 4.64 -9.99 -10.16
CA ILE A 94 4.56 -10.75 -8.91
C ILE A 94 5.70 -11.77 -8.84
N ASP A 95 5.91 -12.53 -9.92
CA ASP A 95 6.89 -13.62 -9.93
C ASP A 95 8.35 -13.10 -9.99
N ASN A 96 8.62 -11.96 -10.64
CA ASN A 96 9.99 -11.42 -10.85
C ASN A 96 10.26 -10.07 -10.16
N GLY A 97 9.24 -9.47 -9.55
CA GLY A 97 9.43 -8.20 -8.85
C GLY A 97 9.67 -6.98 -9.73
N LEU A 98 9.39 -7.05 -11.04
CA LEU A 98 9.78 -5.99 -11.98
C LEU A 98 8.73 -5.72 -13.05
N THR A 99 8.63 -4.45 -13.47
CA THR A 99 7.71 -3.96 -14.50
C THR A 99 8.45 -3.32 -15.68
N CYS A 100 8.92 -4.14 -16.63
CA CYS A 100 9.55 -3.65 -17.86
C CYS A 100 8.67 -2.68 -18.68
N GLY A 101 7.35 -2.70 -18.46
CA GLY A 101 6.41 -1.75 -19.08
C GLY A 101 6.72 -0.30 -18.75
N ASP A 102 7.21 -0.04 -17.54
CA ASP A 102 7.49 1.31 -17.03
C ASP A 102 8.86 1.84 -17.48
N CYS A 103 9.70 0.98 -18.07
CA CYS A 103 10.97 1.37 -18.64
C CYS A 103 10.77 2.03 -20.02
N SER A 104 11.67 2.96 -20.36
CA SER A 104 11.67 3.58 -21.69
C SER A 104 12.04 2.58 -22.79
N LYS A 105 11.72 2.89 -24.05
CA LYS A 105 12.12 2.05 -25.20
C LYS A 105 13.63 1.87 -25.26
N ALA A 106 14.40 2.93 -25.02
CA ALA A 106 15.86 2.88 -25.00
C ALA A 106 16.41 1.99 -23.87
N GLN A 107 15.81 2.04 -22.68
CA GLN A 107 16.19 1.17 -21.56
C GLN A 107 15.95 -0.31 -21.90
N ARG A 108 14.77 -0.65 -22.42
CA ARG A 108 14.45 -2.04 -22.82
C ARG A 108 15.37 -2.54 -23.93
N GLN A 109 15.73 -1.67 -24.87
CA GLN A 109 16.67 -2.01 -25.94
C GLN A 109 18.05 -2.36 -25.37
N LYS A 110 18.59 -1.53 -24.47
CA LYS A 110 19.85 -1.81 -23.76
C LYS A 110 19.78 -3.11 -22.95
N CYS A 111 18.67 -3.37 -22.27
CA CYS A 111 18.47 -4.63 -21.55
C CYS A 111 18.49 -5.84 -22.48
N LYS A 112 17.93 -5.72 -23.69
CA LYS A 112 17.92 -6.79 -24.69
C LYS A 112 19.31 -7.04 -25.28
N GLU A 113 20.05 -5.97 -25.58
CA GLU A 113 21.41 -6.04 -26.12
C GLU A 113 22.39 -6.68 -25.14
N ASN A 114 22.31 -6.28 -23.86
CA ASN A 114 23.24 -6.73 -22.83
C ASN A 114 22.70 -7.85 -21.93
N TRP A 115 21.56 -8.44 -22.28
CA TRP A 115 20.87 -9.50 -21.52
C TRP A 115 20.71 -9.20 -20.01
N LEU A 116 20.33 -7.97 -19.67
CA LEU A 116 20.27 -7.47 -18.28
C LEU A 116 18.95 -7.82 -17.56
N PHE A 117 18.20 -8.80 -18.04
CA PHE A 117 16.90 -9.15 -17.46
C PHE A 117 17.03 -9.78 -16.07
N SER A 118 18.06 -10.59 -15.84
CA SER A 118 18.33 -11.23 -14.53
C SER A 118 18.92 -10.27 -13.50
N ALA A 119 19.59 -9.20 -13.94
CA ALA A 119 20.29 -8.25 -13.10
C ALA A 119 19.66 -6.84 -13.18
N CYS A 120 18.34 -6.77 -13.31
CA CYS A 120 17.66 -5.49 -13.43
C CYS A 120 17.75 -4.71 -12.10
N PRO A 121 18.31 -3.49 -12.08
CA PRO A 121 18.44 -2.70 -10.85
C PRO A 121 17.08 -2.21 -10.31
N LYS A 122 16.02 -2.28 -11.12
CA LYS A 122 14.65 -1.94 -10.71
C LYS A 122 13.86 -3.13 -10.19
N ALA A 123 14.42 -4.34 -10.23
CA ALA A 123 13.72 -5.53 -9.75
C ALA A 123 13.70 -5.54 -8.22
N VAL A 124 12.50 -5.61 -7.65
CA VAL A 124 12.27 -5.75 -6.21
C VAL A 124 11.95 -7.20 -5.92
N LYS A 125 12.89 -7.94 -5.36
CA LYS A 125 12.65 -9.35 -5.00
C LYS A 125 11.59 -9.42 -3.91
N LEU A 126 10.51 -10.13 -4.19
CA LEU A 126 9.50 -10.47 -3.18
C LEU A 126 9.98 -11.73 -2.45
N GLU A 127 10.04 -11.64 -1.13
CA GLU A 127 10.35 -12.75 -0.24
C GLU A 127 9.07 -13.14 0.51
N SER A 128 8.94 -14.43 0.85
CA SER A 128 7.82 -14.92 1.64
C SER A 128 7.99 -14.50 3.11
N LEU A 129 6.93 -14.01 3.75
CA LEU A 129 6.95 -13.73 5.19
C LEU A 129 7.10 -15.00 6.02
N ASN A 130 6.59 -16.14 5.53
CA ASN A 130 6.72 -17.44 6.20
C ASN A 130 8.09 -18.10 5.93
N LYS A 131 9.06 -17.34 5.40
CA LYS A 131 10.41 -17.85 5.14
C LYS A 131 11.11 -18.08 6.49
N PRO A 132 11.65 -19.29 6.75
CA PRO A 132 12.40 -19.52 7.97
C PRO A 132 13.73 -18.77 7.94
N VAL A 133 14.02 -18.07 9.03
CA VAL A 133 15.26 -17.36 9.32
C VAL A 133 15.89 -18.03 10.52
N ILE A 134 17.19 -18.33 10.44
CA ILE A 134 17.95 -18.95 11.51
C ILE A 134 18.61 -17.84 12.32
N ASP A 135 18.41 -17.83 13.64
CA ASP A 135 19.07 -16.90 14.54
C ASP A 135 20.51 -17.36 14.90
N ASP A 136 21.22 -16.54 15.67
CA ASP A 136 22.59 -16.85 16.10
C ASP A 136 22.68 -18.06 17.05
N GLU A 137 21.55 -18.49 17.62
CA GLU A 137 21.42 -19.63 18.55
C GLU A 137 21.00 -20.92 17.83
N GLY A 138 20.68 -20.85 16.54
CA GLY A 138 20.27 -21.96 15.69
C GLY A 138 18.76 -22.27 15.70
N ASN A 139 17.93 -21.43 16.31
CA ASN A 139 16.47 -21.56 16.25
C ASN A 139 15.92 -20.98 14.95
N THR A 140 14.81 -21.56 14.49
CA THR A 140 14.10 -21.10 13.28
C THR A 140 12.92 -20.22 13.64
N THR A 141 12.93 -18.98 13.18
CA THR A 141 11.81 -18.03 13.30
C THR A 141 11.33 -17.61 11.91
N GLU A 142 10.06 -17.27 11.74
CA GLU A 142 9.55 -16.79 10.45
C GLU A 142 9.99 -15.33 10.20
N LEU A 143 10.31 -14.99 8.96
CA LEU A 143 10.72 -13.64 8.58
C LEU A 143 9.67 -12.58 8.99
N GLY A 144 8.38 -12.93 8.91
CA GLY A 144 7.28 -12.05 9.30
C GLY A 144 7.33 -11.62 10.76
N ASP A 145 7.76 -12.49 11.66
CA ASP A 145 7.84 -12.21 13.11
C ASP A 145 8.97 -11.25 13.47
N LEU A 146 9.95 -11.09 12.56
CA LEU A 146 11.12 -10.23 12.74
C LEU A 146 10.91 -8.81 12.22
N ILE A 147 9.81 -8.54 11.52
CA ILE A 147 9.51 -7.22 10.96
C ILE A 147 8.72 -6.41 11.99
N ALA A 148 9.31 -5.31 12.46
CA ALA A 148 8.64 -4.39 13.36
C ALA A 148 7.48 -3.65 12.66
N ASP A 149 6.38 -3.45 13.38
CA ASP A 149 5.30 -2.56 12.93
C ASP A 149 5.65 -1.11 13.28
N ASP A 150 6.20 -0.37 12.32
CA ASP A 150 6.53 1.06 12.46
C ASP A 150 5.31 1.94 12.76
N ARG A 151 4.08 1.38 12.70
CA ARG A 151 2.82 2.06 13.03
C ARG A 151 2.20 1.55 14.32
N ALA A 152 2.91 0.72 15.09
CA ALA A 152 2.43 0.28 16.39
C ALA A 152 2.10 1.49 17.26
N LEU A 153 0.93 1.45 17.90
CA LEU A 153 0.50 2.50 18.82
C LEU A 153 1.43 2.48 20.03
N ASP A 154 2.14 3.59 20.25
CA ASP A 154 2.88 3.80 21.50
C ASP A 154 1.86 3.97 22.63
N LEU A 155 1.70 2.90 23.42
CA LEU A 155 0.73 2.85 24.52
C LEU A 155 1.03 3.89 25.60
N ASP A 156 2.30 4.14 25.87
CA ASP A 156 2.72 5.10 26.89
C ASP A 156 2.43 6.52 26.40
N ALA A 157 2.82 6.85 25.16
CA ALA A 157 2.47 8.14 24.56
C ALA A 157 0.95 8.35 24.46
N TRP A 158 0.19 7.29 24.18
CA TRP A 158 -1.27 7.35 24.15
C TRP A 158 -1.87 7.60 25.54
N LEU A 159 -1.35 6.94 26.57
CA LEU A 159 -1.81 7.09 27.95
C LEU A 159 -1.44 8.48 28.50
N ASP A 160 -0.25 8.97 28.19
CA ASP A 160 0.19 10.34 28.51
C ASP A 160 -0.69 11.38 27.82
N ALA A 161 -1.02 11.19 26.55
CA ALA A 161 -1.92 12.07 25.82
C ALA A 161 -3.33 12.08 26.44
N ASN A 162 -3.86 10.92 26.82
CA ASN A 162 -5.14 10.81 27.52
C ASN A 162 -5.11 11.50 28.88
N THR A 163 -4.05 11.30 29.65
CA THR A 163 -3.87 11.93 30.96
C THR A 163 -3.80 13.45 30.84
N PHE A 164 -3.07 13.95 29.84
CA PHE A 164 -3.02 15.37 29.52
C PHE A 164 -4.41 15.92 29.17
N LEU A 165 -5.17 15.23 28.31
CA LEU A 165 -6.52 15.66 27.92
C LEU A 165 -7.48 15.70 29.11
N LEU A 166 -7.43 14.72 30.02
CA LEU A 166 -8.25 14.69 31.24
C LEU A 166 -7.95 15.85 32.19
N GLN A 167 -6.70 16.30 32.25
CA GLN A 167 -6.27 17.44 33.07
C GLN A 167 -6.46 18.78 32.36
N CYS A 168 -6.74 18.77 31.05
CA CYS A 168 -6.85 19.96 30.23
C CYS A 168 -8.22 20.63 30.43
N PRO A 169 -8.29 21.98 30.54
CA PRO A 169 -9.57 22.66 30.60
C PRO A 169 -10.40 22.46 29.33
N ASP A 170 -11.70 22.15 29.45
CA ASP A 170 -12.62 21.91 28.33
C ASP A 170 -12.59 23.00 27.25
N ARG A 171 -12.41 24.26 27.68
CA ARG A 171 -12.34 25.41 26.76
C ARG A 171 -11.15 25.33 25.81
N LEU A 172 -10.00 24.78 26.26
CA LEU A 172 -8.84 24.56 25.40
C LEU A 172 -9.08 23.42 24.41
N ILE A 173 -9.77 22.37 24.82
CA ILE A 173 -10.14 21.24 23.97
C ILE A 173 -11.06 21.71 22.83
N ALA A 174 -12.13 22.45 23.15
CA ALA A 174 -13.05 22.99 22.16
C ALA A 174 -12.36 23.93 21.13
N ILE A 175 -11.41 24.73 21.61
CA ILE A 175 -10.59 25.59 20.77
C ILE A 175 -9.66 24.76 19.85
N ALA A 176 -9.10 23.66 20.36
CA ALA A 176 -8.24 22.76 19.59
C ALA A 176 -9.04 22.02 18.50
N GLU A 177 -10.25 21.55 18.81
CA GLU A 177 -11.18 20.95 17.85
C GLU A 177 -11.52 21.91 16.71
N LYS A 178 -11.86 23.18 17.03
CA LYS A 178 -12.08 24.22 16.01
C LYS A 178 -10.87 24.40 15.09
N ARG A 179 -9.64 24.36 15.62
CA ARG A 179 -8.42 24.46 14.80
C ARG A 179 -8.20 23.23 13.92
N ARG A 180 -8.47 22.02 14.44
CA ARG A 180 -8.39 20.77 13.67
C ARG A 180 -9.35 20.79 12.49
N ASP A 181 -10.56 21.29 12.72
CA ASP A 181 -11.64 21.35 11.72
C ASP A 181 -11.52 22.58 10.78
N GLY A 182 -10.47 23.41 10.96
CA GLY A 182 -10.18 24.56 10.10
C GLY A 182 -11.08 25.78 10.32
N LEU A 183 -11.84 25.82 11.42
CA LEU A 183 -12.74 26.92 11.74
C LEU A 183 -11.98 28.15 12.30
N PRO A 184 -12.42 29.38 11.96
CA PRO A 184 -11.79 30.58 12.48
C PRO A 184 -12.03 30.75 13.98
N LEU A 185 -10.97 31.08 14.72
CA LEU A 185 -11.04 31.38 16.15
C LEU A 185 -11.48 32.83 16.39
N ASP A 186 -12.35 33.01 17.38
CA ASP A 186 -12.74 34.33 17.89
C ASP A 186 -11.59 35.01 18.66
N GLU A 187 -11.65 36.34 18.79
CA GLU A 187 -10.66 37.14 19.52
C GLU A 187 -10.52 36.69 20.98
N THR A 188 -11.63 36.31 21.60
CA THR A 188 -11.66 35.79 22.97
C THR A 188 -10.91 34.46 23.12
N GLU A 189 -11.03 33.58 22.13
CA GLU A 189 -10.36 32.27 22.08
C GLU A 189 -8.85 32.44 21.83
N ARG A 190 -8.47 33.36 20.94
CA ARG A 190 -7.06 33.71 20.69
C ARG A 190 -6.38 34.25 21.94
N ARG A 191 -7.04 35.16 22.67
CA ARG A 191 -6.53 35.68 23.95
C ARG A 191 -6.39 34.57 25.00
N TYR A 192 -7.33 33.63 25.05
CA TYR A 192 -7.29 32.50 25.97
C TYR A 192 -6.10 31.57 25.69
N ILE A 193 -5.89 31.16 24.42
CA ILE A 193 -4.70 30.38 24.01
C ILE A 193 -3.41 31.12 24.33
N ASN A 194 -3.33 32.42 24.02
CA ASN A 194 -2.11 33.20 24.26
C ASN A 194 -1.72 33.25 25.74
N ARG A 195 -2.71 33.31 26.64
CA ARG A 195 -2.47 33.22 28.08
C ARG A 195 -1.90 31.86 28.48
N PHE A 196 -2.47 30.79 27.94
CA PHE A 196 -2.03 29.42 28.22
C PHE A 196 -0.61 29.16 27.67
N ARG A 197 -0.32 29.62 26.45
CA ARG A 197 1.03 29.55 25.84
C ARG A 197 2.09 30.27 26.67
N LYS A 198 1.78 31.46 27.18
CA LYS A 198 2.71 32.22 28.03
C LYS A 198 3.01 31.52 29.35
N ARG A 199 2.04 30.77 29.90
CA ARG A 199 2.21 29.99 31.13
C ARG A 199 3.16 28.81 30.94
N GLU A 200 2.99 28.07 29.84
CA GLU A 200 3.78 26.86 29.53
C GLU A 200 5.11 27.15 28.82
N GLN A 201 5.40 28.42 28.53
CA GLN A 201 6.63 28.82 27.84
C GLN A 201 7.86 28.59 28.72
N LYS A 202 8.67 27.58 28.37
CA LYS A 202 9.99 27.39 28.99
C LYS A 202 10.90 28.57 28.62
N LYS A 203 11.57 29.15 29.63
CA LYS A 203 12.57 30.19 29.40
C LYS A 203 13.78 29.56 28.71
N LEU A 204 14.23 30.14 27.58
CA LEU A 204 15.39 29.67 26.81
C LEU A 204 16.71 29.81 27.59
N PHE A 205 16.75 30.71 28.57
CA PHE A 205 17.89 30.90 29.46
C PHE A 205 17.37 30.93 30.90
N SER A 206 17.83 30.00 31.73
CA SER A 206 17.68 30.06 33.18
C SER A 206 18.88 30.83 33.74
N ASP A 207 18.64 32.07 34.17
CA ASP A 207 19.50 32.91 35.03
C ASP A 207 21.01 32.58 35.03
N VAL A 208 21.67 32.66 33.88
CA VAL A 208 23.14 32.81 33.83
C VAL A 208 23.40 34.31 33.81
N PRO A 209 24.08 34.90 34.81
CA PRO A 209 24.41 36.32 34.77
C PRO A 209 25.27 36.57 33.54
N PHE A 210 24.77 37.40 32.63
CA PHE A 210 25.50 37.84 31.46
C PHE A 210 26.71 38.65 31.93
N SER A 211 27.89 38.03 31.87
CA SER A 211 29.16 38.71 32.04
C SER A 211 29.74 38.99 30.65
N PRO A 212 29.74 40.24 30.16
CA PRO A 212 30.31 40.54 28.86
C PRO A 212 31.83 40.38 28.95
N VAL A 213 32.35 39.29 28.39
CA VAL A 213 33.80 39.14 28.20
C VAL A 213 34.20 40.10 27.08
N PHE A 214 34.88 41.19 27.43
CA PHE A 214 35.60 42.02 26.47
C PHE A 214 36.74 41.18 25.88
N ALA A 215 36.55 40.71 24.65
CA ALA A 215 37.59 40.01 23.92
C ALA A 215 38.69 41.01 23.54
N THR A 216 39.82 40.98 24.25
CA THR A 216 41.06 41.59 23.79
C THR A 216 41.67 40.69 22.71
N ASN A 217 41.53 41.09 21.45
CA ASN A 217 42.20 40.43 20.32
C ASN A 217 43.71 40.71 20.39
N THR A 218 44.47 39.89 21.11
CA THR A 218 45.92 39.76 20.90
C THR A 218 46.17 38.61 19.94
N VAL A 219 46.44 38.95 18.68
CA VAL A 219 46.89 38.02 17.64
C VAL A 219 48.30 37.56 18.01
N GLY A 220 48.40 36.42 18.68
CA GLY A 220 49.65 35.68 18.84
C GLY A 220 49.80 34.70 17.69
N ALA A 221 50.53 35.11 16.65
CA ALA A 221 51.00 34.21 15.61
C ALA A 221 51.94 33.17 16.24
N SER A 222 51.60 31.89 16.13
CA SER A 222 52.55 30.82 16.41
C SER A 222 52.47 29.76 15.31
N ALA A 223 53.64 29.51 14.75
CA ALA A 223 53.91 28.72 13.56
C ALA A 223 53.46 27.26 13.68
N MET A 224 52.93 26.71 12.59
CA MET A 224 52.76 25.27 12.42
C MET A 224 54.07 24.64 11.95
N PRO A 225 54.58 23.59 12.61
CA PRO A 225 55.58 22.73 12.02
C PRO A 225 54.91 21.74 11.05
N ALA A 226 55.41 21.72 9.81
CA ALA A 226 55.15 20.65 8.86
C ALA A 226 55.87 19.39 9.32
N ASN A 227 55.12 18.31 9.57
CA ASN A 227 55.69 16.98 9.74
C ASN A 227 54.94 15.97 8.83
N CYS A 228 55.65 15.64 7.75
CA CYS A 228 55.82 14.37 7.05
C CYS A 228 54.71 13.30 7.05
N GLY A 229 54.47 12.75 5.85
CA GLY A 229 53.78 11.50 5.59
C GLY A 229 53.44 11.35 4.12
#